data_AF-A0A5B7D6B3-F1
#
_entry.id   AF-A0A5B7D6B3-F1
#
_cell.length_a   1.000
_cell.length_b   1.000
_cell.length_c   1.000
_cell.angle_alpha   90.00
_cell.angle_beta   90.00
_cell.angle_gamma   90.00
#
_symmetry.space_group_name_H-M   'P 1'
#
loop_
_entity.id
_entity.type
_entity.pdbx_description
1 polymer ?
#
loop_
_entity_poly.entity_id
_entity_poly.type
_entity_poly.pdbx_seq_one_letter_code
_entity_poly.pdbx_strand_id
1 'polypeptide(L)'
;MSKLPRHTMSLKRFMLRTEAIKLYRNILRQLQHLPDKTQRAEIKEWARHDFEAHRHHEDEETIKRLIMQGKQQLEELERTIKRANG
;
A
#
# COMPACT_ATOMS: atom_id res chain seq x y z
N MET A 1 -0.31 36.17 14.97
CA MET A 1 -0.47 35.25 13.82
C MET A 1 0.51 34.11 14.00
N SER A 2 0.03 32.96 14.48
CA SER A 2 0.84 31.77 14.76
C SER A 2 1.40 31.23 13.43
N LYS A 3 2.71 31.33 13.24
CA LYS A 3 3.38 30.71 12.10
C LYS A 3 3.39 29.20 12.32
N LEU A 4 2.71 28.44 11.46
CA LEU A 4 2.81 26.99 11.44
C LEU A 4 4.29 26.59 11.34
N PRO A 5 4.75 25.59 12.13
CA PRO A 5 6.12 25.11 12.07
C PRO A 5 6.50 24.77 10.63
N ARG A 6 7.73 25.12 10.22
CA ARG A 6 8.24 24.97 8.84
C ARG A 6 8.24 23.51 8.31
N HIS A 7 7.89 22.54 9.15
CA HIS A 7 7.81 21.10 8.87
C HIS A 7 6.40 20.50 8.99
N THR A 8 5.33 21.30 9.09
CA THR A 8 3.97 20.73 9.04
C THR A 8 3.69 20.20 7.64
N MET A 9 3.43 18.90 7.55
CA MET A 9 2.98 18.28 6.30
C MET A 9 1.73 18.97 5.78
N SER A 10 1.62 19.14 4.46
CA SER A 10 0.36 19.56 3.86
C SER A 10 -0.72 18.52 4.16
N LEU A 11 -1.97 18.98 4.33
CA LEU A 11 -3.13 18.09 4.52
C LEU A 11 -3.21 17.05 3.38
N LYS A 12 -2.93 17.47 2.15
CA LYS A 12 -2.92 16.60 0.98
C LYS A 12 -1.88 15.48 1.10
N ARG A 13 -0.63 15.81 1.50
CA ARG A 13 0.42 14.81 1.72
C ARG A 13 0.10 13.86 2.88
N PHE A 14 -0.55 14.36 3.93
CA PHE A 14 -1.08 13.52 5.01
C PHE A 14 -2.15 12.53 4.52
N MET A 15 -3.09 12.99 3.69
CA MET A 15 -4.13 12.15 3.11
C MET A 15 -3.55 11.06 2.21
N LEU A 16 -2.58 11.40 1.34
CA LEU A 16 -1.90 10.42 0.48
C LEU A 16 -1.15 9.35 1.30
N ARG A 17 -0.45 9.74 2.37
CA ARG A 17 0.19 8.79 3.29
C ARG A 17 -0.81 7.86 3.96
N THR A 18 -1.93 8.41 4.40
CA THR A 18 -3.01 7.63 5.01
C THR A 18 -3.57 6.61 4.02
N GLU A 19 -3.74 6.99 2.76
CA GLU A 19 -4.23 6.10 1.71
C GLU A 19 -3.23 4.97 1.40
N ALA A 20 -1.94 5.27 1.29
CA ALA A 20 -0.90 4.25 1.13
C ALA A 20 -0.89 3.25 2.30
N ILE A 21 -0.98 3.72 3.54
CA ILE A 21 -1.05 2.83 4.73
C ILE A 21 -2.31 1.95 4.70
N LYS A 22 -3.46 2.51 4.29
CA LYS A 22 -4.71 1.74 4.14
C LYS A 22 -4.54 0.64 3.08
N LEU A 23 -3.92 0.96 1.94
CA LEU A 23 -3.65 0.00 0.87
C LEU A 23 -2.76 -1.15 1.37
N TYR A 24 -1.64 -0.84 2.03
CA TYR A 24 -0.77 -1.86 2.61
C TYR A 24 -1.51 -2.80 3.57
N ARG A 25 -2.32 -2.24 4.48
CA ARG A 25 -3.13 -3.03 5.41
C ARG A 25 -4.16 -3.90 4.68
N ASN A 26 -4.77 -3.41 3.60
CA ASN A 26 -5.70 -4.20 2.81
C ASN A 26 -5.01 -5.39 2.16
N ILE A 27 -3.82 -5.21 1.57
CA ILE A 27 -3.00 -6.30 1.02
C ILE A 27 -2.76 -7.36 2.10
N LEU A 28 -2.27 -6.96 3.28
CA LEU A 28 -1.98 -7.92 4.37
C LEU A 28 -3.22 -8.69 4.85
N ARG A 29 -4.40 -8.06 4.85
CA ARG A 29 -5.66 -8.74 5.16
C ARG A 29 -6.03 -9.74 4.08
N GLN A 30 -5.93 -9.38 2.80
CA GLN A 30 -6.25 -10.30 1.71
C GLN A 30 -5.36 -11.53 1.72
N LEU A 31 -4.05 -11.35 1.99
CA LEU A 31 -3.12 -12.46 2.12
C LEU A 31 -3.51 -13.50 3.18
N GLN A 32 -4.31 -13.14 4.20
CA GLN A 32 -4.80 -14.14 5.18
C GLN A 32 -5.73 -15.18 4.56
N HIS A 33 -6.34 -14.89 3.42
CA HIS A 33 -7.22 -15.80 2.69
C HIS A 33 -6.47 -16.75 1.74
N LEU A 34 -5.15 -16.61 1.57
CA LEU A 34 -4.35 -17.59 0.82
C LEU A 34 -4.15 -18.86 1.65
N PRO A 35 -4.46 -20.06 1.13
CA PRO A 35 -4.28 -21.31 1.88
C PRO A 35 -2.79 -21.64 2.08
N ASP A 36 -1.95 -21.33 1.08
CA ASP A 36 -0.51 -21.57 1.14
C ASP A 36 0.20 -20.54 2.04
N LYS A 37 0.81 -21.03 3.13
CA LYS A 37 1.53 -20.21 4.10
C LYS A 37 2.88 -19.71 3.57
N THR A 38 3.55 -20.49 2.73
CA THR A 38 4.84 -20.11 2.12
C THR A 38 4.60 -18.99 1.12
N GLN A 39 3.65 -19.18 0.20
CA GLN A 39 3.27 -18.14 -0.75
C GLN A 39 2.79 -16.85 -0.06
N ARG A 40 2.00 -16.99 1.02
CA ARG A 40 1.58 -15.87 1.86
C ARG A 40 2.77 -15.09 2.43
N ALA A 41 3.80 -15.78 2.91
CA ALA A 41 4.98 -15.15 3.49
C ALA A 41 5.80 -14.42 2.42
N GLU A 42 5.98 -15.02 1.25
CA GLU A 42 6.70 -14.41 0.12
C GLU A 42 6.02 -13.13 -0.36
N ILE A 43 4.71 -13.15 -0.60
CA ILE A 43 3.99 -11.96 -1.07
C ILE A 43 3.96 -10.88 0.01
N LYS A 44 3.87 -11.27 1.29
CA LYS A 44 3.94 -10.33 2.41
C LYS A 44 5.30 -9.60 2.45
N GLU A 45 6.39 -10.33 2.27
CA GLU A 45 7.73 -9.75 2.28
C GLU A 45 7.97 -8.87 1.06
N TRP A 46 7.55 -9.32 -0.12
CA TRP A 46 7.58 -8.50 -1.33
C TRP A 46 6.80 -7.18 -1.16
N ALA A 47 5.56 -7.24 -0.65
CA ALA A 47 4.75 -6.04 -0.42
C ALA A 47 5.41 -5.10 0.62
N ARG A 48 6.07 -5.65 1.64
CA ARG A 48 6.81 -4.83 2.61
C ARG A 48 7.97 -4.12 1.92
N HIS A 49 8.77 -4.84 1.14
CA HIS A 49 9.90 -4.26 0.41
C HIS A 49 9.46 -3.18 -0.58
N ASP A 50 8.37 -3.41 -1.32
CA ASP A 50 7.86 -2.43 -2.28
C ASP A 50 7.45 -1.12 -1.61
N PHE A 51 6.72 -1.18 -0.50
CA PHE A 51 6.33 0.03 0.24
C PHE A 51 7.53 0.73 0.89
N GLU A 52 8.51 -0.02 1.41
CA GLU A 52 9.74 0.57 1.96
C GLU A 52 10.60 1.20 0.88
N ALA A 53 10.69 0.60 -0.32
CA ALA A 53 11.44 1.17 -1.45
C ALA A 53 10.87 2.54 -1.86
N HIS A 54 9.55 2.71 -1.83
CA HIS A 54 8.89 3.93 -2.29
C HIS A 54 8.59 4.97 -1.18
N ARG A 55 8.89 4.67 0.09
CA ARG A 55 8.53 5.53 1.24
C ARG A 55 9.10 6.96 1.21
N HIS A 56 10.17 7.16 0.44
CA HIS A 56 10.94 8.40 0.39
C HIS A 56 10.38 9.40 -0.64
N HIS A 57 9.43 8.98 -1.49
CA HIS A 57 8.81 9.89 -2.44
C HIS A 57 8.01 10.97 -1.72
N GLU A 58 8.24 12.22 -2.14
CA GLU A 58 7.51 13.39 -1.66
C GLU A 58 6.60 14.01 -2.74
N ASP A 59 6.86 13.69 -4.01
CA ASP A 59 6.07 14.15 -5.15
C ASP A 59 4.67 13.51 -5.14
N GLU A 60 3.65 14.36 -5.14
CA GLU A 60 2.27 13.94 -4.97
C GLU A 60 1.77 13.10 -6.15
N GLU A 61 2.15 13.44 -7.38
CA GLU A 61 1.74 12.70 -8.57
C GLU A 61 2.38 11.31 -8.60
N THR A 62 3.64 11.21 -8.19
CA THR A 62 4.33 9.93 -8.03
C THR A 62 3.64 9.06 -6.98
N ILE A 63 3.34 9.61 -5.80
CA ILE A 63 2.64 8.85 -4.74
C ILE A 63 1.26 8.38 -5.21
N LYS A 64 0.49 9.23 -5.91
CA LYS A 64 -0.81 8.84 -6.48
C LYS A 64 -0.68 7.71 -7.49
N ARG A 65 0.28 7.79 -8.42
CA ARG A 65 0.52 6.74 -9.41
C ARG A 65 0.88 5.41 -8.73
N LEU A 66 1.74 5.44 -7.72
CA LEU A 66 2.10 4.24 -6.94
C LEU A 66 0.89 3.65 -6.21
N ILE A 67 0.05 4.47 -5.57
CA ILE A 67 -1.19 4.01 -4.93
C ILE A 67 -2.12 3.38 -5.97
N MET A 68 -2.28 4.00 -7.15
CA MET A 68 -3.11 3.46 -8.22
C MET A 68 -2.61 2.10 -8.71
N GLN A 69 -1.31 1.96 -8.95
CA GLN A 69 -0.70 0.68 -9.32
C GLN A 69 -0.90 -0.39 -8.24
N GLY A 70 -0.64 -0.05 -6.97
CA GLY A 70 -0.83 -1.01 -5.88
C GLY A 70 -2.29 -1.43 -5.68
N LYS A 71 -3.26 -0.55 -5.98
CA LYS A 71 -4.69 -0.93 -6.00
C LYS A 71 -5.00 -1.93 -7.11
N GLN A 72 -4.47 -1.74 -8.31
CA GLN A 72 -4.63 -2.69 -9.41
C GLN A 72 -4.05 -4.07 -9.05
N GLN A 73 -2.84 -4.08 -8.47
CA GLN A 73 -2.21 -5.32 -7.99
C GLN A 73 -3.04 -6.01 -6.89
N LEU A 74 -3.65 -5.24 -5.98
CA LEU A 74 -4.56 -5.79 -4.97
C LEU A 74 -5.79 -6.44 -5.60
N GLU A 75 -6.41 -5.81 -6.60
CA GLU A 75 -7.55 -6.38 -7.31
C GLU A 75 -7.19 -7.70 -8.01
N GLU A 76 -6.00 -7.77 -8.61
CA GLU A 76 -5.48 -9.00 -9.23
C GLU A 76 -5.20 -10.10 -8.20
N LEU A 77 -4.62 -9.74 -7.06
CA LEU A 77 -4.40 -10.65 -5.94
C LEU A 77 -5.72 -11.21 -5.41
N GLU A 78 -6.73 -10.36 -5.21
CA GLU A 78 -8.07 -10.79 -4.75
C GLU A 78 -8.72 -11.77 -5.74
N ARG A 79 -8.58 -11.55 -7.05
CA ARG A 79 -9.07 -12.49 -8.07
C ARG A 79 -8.34 -13.82 -8.01
N THR A 80 -7.02 -13.81 -7.82
CA THR A 80 -6.20 -15.02 -7.70
C THR A 80 -6.60 -15.82 -6.46
N ILE A 81 -6.78 -15.16 -5.32
CA ILE A 81 -7.23 -15.78 -4.07
C ILE A 81 -8.61 -16.42 -4.24
N LYS A 82 -9.57 -15.70 -4.86
CA LYS A 82 -10.91 -16.23 -5.11
C LYS A 82 -10.88 -17.50 -5.95
N ARG A 83 -10.00 -17.58 -6.94
CA ARG A 83 -9.80 -18.78 -7.77
C ARG A 83 -9.14 -19.94 -7.03
N ALA A 84 -8.20 -19.64 -6.12
CA ALA A 84 -7.52 -20.66 -5.33
C ALA A 84 -8.41 -21.28 -4.23
N ASN A 85 -9.46 -20.57 -3.83
CA ASN A 85 -10.39 -20.98 -2.76
C ASN A 85 -11.73 -21.53 -3.28
N GLY A 86 -11.97 -21.52 -4.59
CA GLY A 86 -13.17 -22.07 -5.22
C GLY A 86 -12.89 -23.43 -5.83
#